data_AF-A0A0J5GYL5-F1
#
_entry.id   AF-A0A0J5GYL5-F1
#
_cell.length_a   1.000
_cell.length_b   1.000
_cell.length_c   1.000
_cell.angle_alpha   90.00
_cell.angle_beta   90.00
_cell.angle_gamma   90.00
#
_symmetry.space_group_name_H-M   'P 1'
#
loop_
_entity.id
_entity.type
_entity.pdbx_description
1 polymer ?
#
loop_
_entity_poly.entity_id
_entity_poly.type
_entity_poly.pdbx_seq_one_letter_code
_entity_poly.pdbx_strand_id
1 'polypeptide(L)'
;MNRKLTMRSLMNLLGVMIFLGMIIMAMTNPMTIDPNLGFHQYEGAIMTQKKLFKFSIFLLISVFIYFLLVYLYFLGPKRRALFFTILSILAIAAPVVAIILER
;
A
#
# COMPACT_ATOMS: atom_id res chain seq x y z
N MET A 1 1.30 -30.73 11.47
CA MET A 1 2.51 -29.87 11.43
C MET A 1 2.13 -28.48 11.94
N ASN A 2 2.30 -28.21 13.24
CA ASN A 2 1.93 -26.92 13.83
C ASN A 2 3.02 -25.88 13.55
N ARG A 3 3.01 -25.26 12.36
CA ARG A 3 3.85 -24.08 12.09
C ARG A 3 3.32 -22.93 12.94
N LYS A 4 3.95 -22.67 14.10
CA LYS A 4 3.71 -21.44 14.86
C LYS A 4 4.04 -20.27 13.93
N LEU A 5 3.02 -19.51 13.57
CA LEU A 5 3.16 -18.30 12.78
C LEU A 5 4.02 -17.32 13.57
N THR A 6 5.23 -17.04 13.08
CA THR A 6 6.08 -16.02 13.68
C THR A 6 5.53 -14.64 13.30
N MET A 7 5.70 -13.65 14.18
CA MET A 7 5.22 -12.28 13.90
C MET A 7 5.79 -11.74 12.58
N ARG A 8 7.06 -12.05 12.27
CA ARG A 8 7.69 -11.71 10.99
C ARG A 8 6.97 -12.34 9.80
N SER A 9 6.62 -13.62 9.89
CA SER A 9 5.88 -14.31 8.83
C SER A 9 4.47 -13.74 8.67
N LEU A 10 3.80 -13.37 9.77
CA LEU A 10 2.48 -12.75 9.73
C LEU A 10 2.53 -11.39 9.04
N MET A 11 3.48 -10.53 9.40
CA MET A 11 3.64 -9.21 8.78
C MET A 11 3.96 -9.32 7.28
N ASN A 12 4.81 -10.28 6.89
CA ASN A 12 5.09 -10.50 5.47
C ASN A 12 3.83 -10.96 4.72
N LEU A 13 3.04 -11.88 5.30
CA LEU A 13 1.79 -12.35 4.70
C LEU A 13 0.77 -11.21 4.54
N LEU A 14 0.60 -10.38 5.57
CA LEU A 14 -0.27 -9.21 5.51
C LEU A 14 0.18 -8.22 4.43
N GLY A 15 1.50 -7.98 4.33
CA GLY A 15 2.07 -7.16 3.27
C GLY A 15 1.69 -7.68 1.89
N VAL A 16 1.94 -8.96 1.63
CA VAL A 16 1.57 -9.61 0.36
C VAL A 16 0.08 -9.43 0.07
N MET A 17 -0.80 -9.70 1.04
CA MET A 17 -2.25 -9.58 0.86
C MET A 17 -2.68 -8.14 0.54
N ILE A 18 -2.12 -7.14 1.24
CA ILE A 18 -2.43 -5.72 1.01
C ILE A 18 -1.99 -5.30 -0.40
N PHE A 19 -0.77 -5.64 -0.81
CA PHE A 19 -0.26 -5.27 -2.13
C PHE A 19 -0.98 -6.00 -3.26
N LEU A 20 -1.35 -7.28 -3.06
CA LEU A 20 -2.17 -8.01 -4.02
C LEU A 20 -3.56 -7.37 -4.17
N GLY A 21 -4.18 -6.99 -3.05
CA GLY A 21 -5.47 -6.29 -3.04
C GLY A 21 -5.40 -4.96 -3.80
N MET A 22 -4.31 -4.21 -3.64
CA MET A 22 -4.08 -2.97 -4.40
C MET A 22 -3.88 -3.20 -5.91
N ILE A 23 -3.20 -4.28 -6.31
CA ILE A 23 -3.07 -4.65 -7.73
C ILE A 23 -4.44 -4.97 -8.32
N ILE A 24 -5.23 -5.81 -7.62
CA ILE A 24 -6.59 -6.16 -8.05
C ILE A 24 -7.45 -4.89 -8.15
N MET A 25 -7.37 -3.99 -7.16
CA MET A 25 -8.09 -2.71 -7.19
C MET A 25 -7.72 -1.87 -8.41
N ALA A 26 -6.43 -1.77 -8.77
CA ALA A 26 -5.99 -1.00 -9.93
C ALA A 26 -6.42 -1.61 -11.26
N MET A 27 -6.66 -2.92 -11.31
CA MET A 27 -7.10 -3.64 -12.52
C MET A 27 -8.62 -3.77 -12.62
N THR A 28 -9.36 -3.48 -11.54
CA THR A 28 -10.82 -3.58 -11.53
C THR A 28 -11.43 -2.23 -11.91
N ASN A 29 -12.40 -2.26 -12.81
CA ASN A 29 -13.19 -1.07 -13.10
C ASN A 29 -14.14 -0.79 -11.93
N PRO A 30 -14.14 0.42 -11.37
CA PRO A 30 -15.07 0.78 -10.31
C PRO A 30 -16.49 0.73 -10.86
N MET A 31 -17.27 -0.21 -10.33
CA MET A 31 -18.70 -0.32 -10.62
C MET A 31 -19.47 0.52 -9.62
N THR A 32 -20.30 1.43 -10.12
CA THR A 32 -21.24 2.19 -9.30
C THR A 32 -22.63 1.62 -9.50
N ILE A 33 -23.34 1.39 -8.40
CA ILE A 33 -24.74 0.98 -8.41
C ILE A 33 -25.57 2.27 -8.38
N ASP A 34 -26.32 2.50 -9.45
CA ASP A 34 -27.28 3.60 -9.53
C ASP A 34 -28.45 3.35 -8.55
N PRO A 35 -29.10 4.39 -8.00
CA PRO A 35 -30.35 4.25 -7.25
C PRO A 35 -31.44 3.40 -7.94
N ASN A 36 -31.41 3.27 -9.27
CA ASN A 36 -32.27 2.38 -10.05
C ASN A 36 -31.73 0.93 -10.19
N LEU A 37 -30.76 0.50 -9.38
CA LEU A 37 -30.09 -0.82 -9.45
C LEU A 37 -29.36 -1.11 -10.78
N GLY A 38 -29.10 -0.08 -11.58
CA GLY A 38 -28.29 -0.17 -12.79
C GLY A 38 -26.81 -0.25 -12.44
N PHE A 39 -26.10 -1.27 -12.93
CA PHE A 39 -24.64 -1.30 -12.90
C PHE A 39 -24.11 -0.37 -13.99
N HIS A 40 -23.60 0.80 -13.60
CA HIS A 40 -22.95 1.71 -14.53
C HIS A 40 -21.44 1.77 -14.22
N GLN A 41 -20.62 1.75 -15.27
CA GLN A 41 -19.20 2.06 -15.15
C GLN A 41 -19.06 3.57 -14.98
N TYR A 42 -18.46 4.00 -13.87
CA TYR A 42 -18.14 5.40 -13.67
C TYR A 42 -16.89 5.75 -14.48
N GLU A 43 -17.08 6.29 -15.70
CA GLU A 43 -15.99 6.58 -16.64
C GLU A 43 -14.89 7.48 -16.05
N GLY A 44 -15.23 8.37 -15.12
CA GLY A 44 -14.26 9.23 -14.41
C GLY A 44 -13.35 8.52 -13.41
N ALA A 45 -13.67 7.29 -13.03
CA ALA A 45 -12.92 6.50 -12.06
C ALA A 45 -12.11 5.37 -12.74
N ILE A 46 -12.22 5.24 -14.07
CA ILE A 46 -11.32 4.40 -14.86
C ILE A 46 -9.92 5.02 -14.82
N MET A 47 -8.96 4.23 -14.36
CA MET A 47 -7.59 4.68 -14.17
C MET A 47 -6.92 4.83 -15.54
N THR A 48 -6.72 6.06 -16.00
CA THR A 48 -6.01 6.35 -17.27
C THR A 48 -4.60 5.76 -17.25
N GLN A 49 -4.04 5.38 -18.40
CA GLN A 49 -2.68 4.78 -18.50
C GLN A 49 -1.61 5.58 -17.73
N LYS A 50 -1.66 6.92 -17.81
CA LYS A 50 -0.75 7.81 -17.08
C LYS A 50 -0.92 7.71 -15.55
N LYS A 51 -2.15 7.54 -15.04
CA LYS A 51 -2.44 7.34 -13.62
C LYS A 51 -2.01 5.95 -13.17
N LEU A 52 -2.26 4.92 -13.99
CA LEU A 52 -1.78 3.55 -13.74
C LEU A 52 -0.26 3.50 -13.63
N PHE A 53 0.48 4.16 -14.52
CA PHE A 53 1.94 4.21 -14.45
C PHE A 53 2.45 4.85 -13.15
N LYS A 54 1.88 5.99 -12.76
CA LYS A 54 2.20 6.65 -11.48
C LYS A 54 1.87 5.76 -10.29
N PHE A 55 0.72 5.10 -10.31
CA PHE A 55 0.31 4.17 -9.26
C PHE A 55 1.23 2.96 -9.17
N SER A 56 1.64 2.36 -10.30
CA SER A 56 2.56 1.24 -10.32
C SER A 56 3.93 1.60 -9.73
N ILE A 57 4.47 2.78 -10.05
CA ILE A 57 5.71 3.28 -9.43
C ILE A 57 5.53 3.46 -7.93
N PHE A 58 4.44 4.11 -7.51
CA PHE A 58 4.13 4.31 -6.09
C PHE A 58 4.00 2.97 -5.35
N LEU A 59 3.31 2.00 -5.95
CA LEU A 59 3.09 0.68 -5.39
C LEU A 59 4.43 -0.06 -5.25
N LEU A 60 5.28 -0.03 -6.26
CA LEU A 60 6.61 -0.67 -6.23
C LEU A 60 7.48 -0.10 -5.10
N ILE A 61 7.52 1.22 -4.96
CA ILE A 61 8.26 1.90 -3.89
C ILE A 61 7.67 1.51 -2.53
N SER A 62 6.34 1.51 -2.39
CA SER A 62 5.65 1.15 -1.15
C SER A 62 5.91 -0.30 -0.73
N VAL A 63 5.87 -1.24 -1.68
CA VAL A 63 6.23 -2.66 -1.48
C VAL A 63 7.64 -2.74 -0.92
N PHE A 64 8.59 -2.10 -1.58
CA PHE A 64 10.00 -2.14 -1.18
C PHE A 64 10.20 -1.58 0.22
N ILE A 65 9.65 -0.39 0.51
CA ILE A 65 9.75 0.25 1.83
C ILE A 65 9.12 -0.63 2.91
N TYR A 66 7.94 -1.21 2.66
CA TYR A 66 7.25 -2.07 3.63
C TYR A 66 8.11 -3.29 4.01
N PHE A 67 8.56 -4.08 3.04
CA PHE A 67 9.35 -5.28 3.32
C PHE A 67 10.72 -4.94 3.92
N LEU A 68 11.31 -3.81 3.52
CA LEU A 68 12.52 -3.28 4.14
C LEU A 68 12.30 -2.94 5.62
N LEU A 69 11.20 -2.26 5.95
CA LEU A 69 10.85 -1.91 7.33
C LEU A 69 10.62 -3.15 8.18
N VAL A 70 9.84 -4.12 7.68
CA VAL A 70 9.65 -5.40 8.37
C VAL A 70 11.00 -6.08 8.59
N TYR A 71 11.86 -6.14 7.58
CA TYR A 71 13.20 -6.71 7.71
C TYR A 71 14.05 -6.00 8.78
N LEU A 72 14.13 -4.67 8.74
CA LEU A 72 14.89 -3.85 9.69
C LEU A 72 14.41 -4.04 11.13
N TYR A 73 13.10 -4.14 11.34
CA TYR A 73 12.52 -4.35 12.66
C TYR A 73 12.94 -5.69 13.27
N PHE A 74 13.03 -6.75 12.48
CA PHE A 74 13.40 -8.08 12.97
C PHE A 74 14.91 -8.38 12.95
N LEU A 75 15.75 -7.50 12.38
CA LEU A 75 17.18 -7.76 12.23
C LEU A 75 18.00 -7.56 13.52
N GLY A 76 17.60 -6.62 14.39
CA GLY A 76 18.28 -6.37 15.68
C GLY A 76 18.06 -4.97 16.26
N PRO A 77 18.52 -4.69 17.49
CA PRO A 77 18.20 -3.46 18.22
C PRO A 77 18.69 -2.19 17.53
N LYS A 78 19.91 -2.18 16.98
CA LYS A 78 20.44 -1.03 16.22
C LYS A 78 19.61 -0.71 14.97
N ARG A 79 19.08 -1.73 14.30
CA ARG A 79 18.27 -1.59 13.07
C ARG A 79 16.81 -1.26 13.39
N ARG A 80 16.30 -1.65 14.56
CA ARG A 80 15.00 -1.19 15.07
C ARG A 80 14.97 0.32 15.30
N ALA A 81 16.06 0.91 15.82
CA ALA A 81 16.16 2.37 15.93
C ALA A 81 15.99 3.04 14.56
N LEU A 82 16.70 2.53 13.54
CA LEU A 82 16.56 3.01 12.17
C LEU A 82 15.13 2.82 11.62
N PHE A 83 14.49 1.69 11.91
CA PHE A 83 13.08 1.46 11.55
C PHE A 83 12.18 2.56 12.11
N PHE A 84 12.30 2.89 13.40
CA PHE A 84 11.47 3.92 14.02
C PHE A 84 11.76 5.31 13.46
N THR A 85 13.03 5.64 13.17
CA THR A 85 13.39 6.89 12.52
C THR A 85 12.72 7.02 11.14
N ILE A 86 12.82 5.98 10.30
CA ILE A 86 12.22 5.99 8.96
C ILE A 86 10.70 6.06 9.06
N LEU A 87 10.09 5.27 9.96
CA LEU A 87 8.65 5.24 10.17
C LEU A 87 8.10 6.62 10.58
N SER A 88 8.76 7.31 11.51
CA SER A 88 8.36 8.65 11.97
C SER A 88 8.44 9.68 10.83
N ILE A 89 9.50 9.62 10.01
CA ILE A 89 9.63 10.50 8.85
C ILE A 89 8.49 10.26 7.86
N LEU A 90 8.17 9.00 7.53
CA LEU A 90 7.06 8.66 6.65
C LEU A 90 5.71 9.10 7.22
N ALA A 91 5.47 8.87 8.51
CA ALA A 91 4.22 9.21 9.17
C ALA A 91 3.92 10.72 9.16
N ILE A 92 4.96 11.56 9.17
CA ILE A 92 4.83 13.02 9.09
C ILE A 92 4.80 13.48 7.62
N ALA A 93 5.73 13.00 6.80
CA ALA A 93 5.89 13.47 5.43
C ALA A 93 4.71 13.12 4.54
N ALA A 94 4.15 11.90 4.65
CA ALA A 94 3.06 11.45 3.79
C ALA A 94 1.81 12.34 3.88
N PRO A 95 1.22 12.61 5.07
CA PRO A 95 0.06 13.48 5.17
C PRO A 95 0.38 14.94 4.83
N VAL A 96 1.57 15.45 5.17
CA VAL A 96 1.98 16.83 4.82
C VAL A 96 2.01 17.01 3.31
N VAL A 97 2.63 16.08 2.59
CA VAL A 97 2.68 16.12 1.12
C VAL A 97 1.28 16.00 0.53
N ALA A 98 0.42 15.15 1.09
CA ALA A 98 -0.96 15.02 0.63
C ALA A 98 -1.74 16.34 0.77
N ILE A 99 -1.64 17.02 1.92
CA ILE A 99 -2.30 18.31 2.16
C ILE A 99 -1.79 19.40 1.21
N ILE A 100 -0.47 19.41 0.93
CA ILE A 100 0.11 20.39 0.01
C ILE A 100 -0.35 20.14 -1.44
N LEU A 101 -0.49 18.89 -1.85
CA LEU A 101 -0.94 18.53 -3.21
C LEU A 101 -2.44 18.72 -3.44
N GLU A 102 -3.26 18.73 -2.39
CA GLU A 102 -4.70 19.00 -2.47
C GLU A 102 -5.04 20.50 -2.52
N ARG A 103 -4.06 21.38 -2.26
CA ARG A 103 -4.17 22.85 -2.43
C ARG A 103 -3.79 23.29 -3.83
#